data_AF-A0AA38ZJB6-F1
#
_entry.id   AF-A0AA38ZJB6-F1
#
_cell.length_a   1.000
_cell.length_b   1.000
_cell.length_c   1.000
_cell.angle_alpha   90.00
_cell.angle_beta   90.00
_cell.angle_gamma   90.00
#
_symmetry.space_group_name_H-M   'P 1'
#
loop_
_entity.id
_entity.type
_entity.pdbx_description
1 polymer ?
#
loop_
_entity_poly.entity_id
_entity_poly.type
_entity_poly.pdbx_seq_one_letter_code
_entity_poly.pdbx_strand_id
1 'polypeptide(L)'
;MKTKREDNNDEDEGREFPDLKRQKKLDESSPPPASLAFENALHTLASYDDDDDEKEEEEMKEASGLRGREDNRRAELNGHRDEEEDDDDDDPHQEANQVKRSRLVEVRRDCPYLDTVNRQVLDFDFEKFCSVSLSNLNVYACLVCGKYYQGRGQKSHAYTHSLEAGHHVYINLRTEKVYCLPDGYEINDPSLDDIRHVLNPRFTREQVDQLDKNKQWSRALDGSDYLPGMVGLNNIKETDFVNVTIQSLMRVTPLRNFFLIPENYRHCKSPLVHRFGELTRKIWHARNFKGQVSPHEFLQAVMKASKKRFRIGAQSDPVEFMSWLLNTLHGDLRTSKKNSSIIYNCFQGELEVVKEIPNKGFFEKRENGDDQNNATTADGHADVILETCRMPFLMLGLDLPPPPLFKDVMEKNIIPQVPLFNILKKFDGELVTEVVRPRIARMRYRVTRLPQYLILHMRRFTKNNFFIEKNPTLGEFYAFLNGIRFLNSSKKAGILLR
;
A
#
# COMPACT_ATOMS: atom_id res chain seq x y z
N MET A 1 -71.44 7.29 55.26
CA MET A 1 -70.28 8.02 55.86
C MET A 1 -69.57 8.69 54.66
N LYS A 2 -69.55 10.01 54.44
CA LYS A 2 -68.98 11.12 55.28
C LYS A 2 -67.55 10.75 55.75
N THR A 3 -66.46 11.45 55.42
CA THR A 3 -66.20 12.79 54.82
C THR A 3 -64.83 12.76 54.11
N LYS A 4 -64.62 13.36 52.93
CA LYS A 4 -64.33 14.79 52.63
C LYS A 4 -62.99 15.33 53.19
N ARG A 5 -62.05 15.68 52.29
CA ARG A 5 -61.32 16.97 52.18
C ARG A 5 -60.44 16.94 50.90
N GLU A 6 -60.81 17.72 49.89
CA GLU A 6 -60.30 19.07 49.53
C GLU A 6 -59.10 18.93 48.55
N ASP A 7 -59.27 19.13 47.23
CA ASP A 7 -59.54 20.38 46.47
C ASP A 7 -58.21 21.14 46.21
N ASN A 8 -57.90 21.72 45.03
CA ASN A 8 -58.59 21.76 43.72
C ASN A 8 -57.65 22.32 42.61
N ASN A 9 -57.99 22.00 41.34
CA ASN A 9 -58.02 22.85 40.13
C ASN A 9 -56.72 23.51 39.58
N ASP A 10 -56.37 23.29 38.30
CA ASP A 10 -56.84 23.90 37.02
C ASP A 10 -56.01 25.20 36.71
N GLU A 11 -56.04 25.86 35.54
CA GLU A 11 -56.75 25.67 34.27
C GLU A 11 -55.77 25.89 33.08
N ASP A 12 -56.25 26.11 31.86
CA ASP A 12 -55.59 25.59 30.63
C ASP A 12 -55.61 26.55 29.41
N GLU A 13 -55.31 26.01 28.23
CA GLU A 13 -55.38 26.56 26.86
C GLU A 13 -54.17 27.38 26.34
N GLY A 14 -53.56 26.87 25.25
CA GLY A 14 -54.09 27.29 23.94
C GLY A 14 -53.20 28.11 22.97
N ARG A 15 -53.04 27.51 21.77
CA ARG A 15 -53.06 28.12 20.42
C ARG A 15 -51.77 28.61 19.72
N GLU A 16 -51.53 27.95 18.58
CA GLU A 16 -51.26 28.48 17.23
C GLU A 16 -49.88 29.04 16.82
N PHE A 17 -49.45 28.57 15.63
CA PHE A 17 -48.29 28.98 14.82
C PHE A 17 -48.61 30.24 14.00
N PRO A 18 -47.64 31.09 13.55
CA PRO A 18 -46.91 30.80 12.29
C PRO A 18 -45.46 31.34 12.10
N ASP A 19 -44.78 30.67 11.16
CA ASP A 19 -43.81 31.15 10.14
C ASP A 19 -42.41 31.74 10.43
N LEU A 20 -41.43 31.05 9.82
CA LEU A 20 -40.29 31.54 9.01
C LEU A 20 -39.25 32.49 9.62
N LYS A 21 -38.01 31.97 9.75
CA LYS A 21 -36.82 32.61 9.12
C LYS A 21 -35.64 31.64 8.91
N ARG A 22 -35.02 31.77 7.73
CA ARG A 22 -33.73 31.15 7.34
C ARG A 22 -32.60 31.65 8.24
N GLN A 23 -31.60 30.81 8.52
CA GLN A 23 -30.22 31.30 8.69
C GLN A 23 -29.19 30.35 8.05
N LYS A 24 -28.12 30.94 7.53
CA LYS A 24 -27.21 30.33 6.54
C LYS A 24 -26.12 29.47 7.17
N LYS A 25 -25.68 28.44 6.43
CA LYS A 25 -24.30 27.92 6.47
C LYS A 25 -23.30 29.03 6.10
N LEU A 26 -22.13 29.00 6.72
CA LEU A 26 -20.89 29.55 6.16
C LEU A 26 -19.94 28.36 5.93
N ASP A 27 -19.80 27.95 4.68
CA ASP A 27 -18.73 27.06 4.23
C ASP A 27 -17.56 27.96 3.81
N GLU A 28 -16.38 27.79 4.41
CA GLU A 28 -15.17 28.56 4.08
C GLU A 28 -14.31 27.78 3.07
N SER A 29 -14.34 28.21 1.81
CA SER A 29 -13.79 27.45 0.68
C SER A 29 -12.28 27.67 0.50
N SER A 30 -11.48 26.64 0.73
CA SER A 30 -10.11 26.55 0.21
C SER A 30 -10.10 25.95 -1.21
N PRO A 31 -9.23 26.40 -2.12
CA PRO A 31 -9.24 25.96 -3.52
C PRO A 31 -8.81 24.49 -3.67
N PRO A 32 -9.39 23.74 -4.62
CA PRO A 32 -9.06 22.34 -4.83
C PRO A 32 -7.65 22.18 -5.45
N PRO A 33 -6.86 21.17 -5.03
CA PRO A 33 -5.61 20.86 -5.70
C PRO A 33 -5.88 20.33 -7.11
N ALA A 34 -5.05 20.73 -8.08
CA ALA A 34 -5.21 20.37 -9.48
C ALA A 34 -5.22 18.84 -9.69
N SER A 35 -6.34 18.30 -10.20
CA SER A 35 -6.47 16.88 -10.51
C SER A 35 -5.94 16.58 -11.90
N LEU A 36 -4.71 16.07 -11.99
CA LEU A 36 -4.21 15.48 -13.24
C LEU A 36 -5.05 14.26 -13.61
N ALA A 37 -5.39 14.15 -14.91
CA ALA A 37 -6.18 13.04 -15.43
C ALA A 37 -5.38 11.73 -15.42
N PHE A 38 -6.09 10.60 -15.29
CA PHE A 38 -5.50 9.28 -15.46
C PHE A 38 -5.08 9.07 -16.92
N GLU A 39 -3.79 9.15 -17.20
CA GLU A 39 -3.23 8.64 -18.45
C GLU A 39 -3.15 7.11 -18.41
N ASN A 40 -3.74 6.46 -19.43
CA ASN A 40 -3.52 5.04 -19.66
C ASN A 40 -2.07 4.82 -20.12
N ALA A 41 -1.36 3.85 -19.53
CA ALA A 41 -0.04 3.36 -19.98
C ALA A 41 -0.10 2.57 -21.31
N LEU A 42 -0.94 3.03 -22.23
CA LEU A 42 -1.34 2.42 -23.50
C LEU A 42 -1.40 3.47 -24.63
N HIS A 43 -1.03 4.71 -24.32
CA HIS A 43 -1.14 5.89 -25.20
C HIS A 43 0.22 6.44 -25.69
N THR A 44 1.34 5.82 -25.29
CA THR A 44 2.73 6.29 -25.50
C THR A 44 3.27 6.09 -26.92
N LEU A 45 2.41 6.25 -27.94
CA LEU A 45 2.74 6.08 -29.37
C LEU A 45 2.26 7.26 -30.24
N ALA A 46 1.99 8.42 -29.64
CA ALA A 46 1.58 9.63 -30.37
C ALA A 46 2.21 10.89 -29.75
N SER A 47 3.43 11.21 -30.16
CA SER A 47 4.06 12.53 -30.04
C SER A 47 5.24 12.57 -31.00
N TYR A 48 5.09 13.37 -32.06
CA TYR A 48 6.17 13.98 -32.82
C TYR A 48 5.75 15.43 -33.06
N ASP A 49 6.73 16.31 -32.89
CA ASP A 49 7.00 17.58 -33.58
C ASP A 49 5.81 18.34 -34.20
N ASP A 50 5.64 19.59 -33.73
CA ASP A 50 5.60 20.73 -34.65
C ASP A 50 6.24 21.94 -33.95
N ASP A 51 7.03 22.69 -34.72
CA ASP A 51 7.73 23.94 -34.34
C ASP A 51 6.81 25.17 -34.54
N ASP A 52 7.34 26.36 -34.22
CA ASP A 52 6.81 27.71 -34.50
C ASP A 52 5.50 28.10 -33.76
N ASP A 53 5.29 29.33 -33.28
CA ASP A 53 6.05 30.58 -33.39
C ASP A 53 5.66 31.48 -32.19
N GLU A 54 6.60 32.07 -31.46
CA GLU A 54 6.41 33.39 -30.79
C GLU A 54 7.77 33.94 -30.33
N LYS A 55 8.07 35.19 -30.74
CA LYS A 55 9.35 35.91 -30.50
C LYS A 55 9.14 37.08 -29.53
N GLU A 56 10.27 37.71 -29.18
CA GLU A 56 10.40 39.00 -28.47
C GLU A 56 10.06 38.89 -26.95
N GLU A 57 10.86 39.40 -26.02
CA GLU A 57 12.11 40.18 -26.04
C GLU A 57 12.89 39.95 -24.71
N GLU A 58 14.23 39.98 -24.76
CA GLU A 58 15.13 40.66 -23.79
C GLU A 58 16.58 40.11 -23.90
N GLU A 59 17.48 40.93 -24.45
CA GLU A 59 18.93 40.66 -24.48
C GLU A 59 19.69 41.33 -23.32
N MET A 60 20.92 40.84 -23.13
CA MET A 60 22.11 41.60 -22.71
C MET A 60 22.50 41.58 -21.22
N LYS A 61 23.43 40.66 -20.86
CA LYS A 61 24.87 41.01 -20.78
C LYS A 61 25.80 39.83 -20.45
N GLU A 62 26.64 39.50 -21.43
CA GLU A 62 28.02 39.02 -21.26
C GLU A 62 28.86 39.97 -20.38
N ALA A 63 30.03 39.63 -19.81
CA ALA A 63 30.74 38.36 -19.56
C ALA A 63 31.99 38.67 -18.70
N SER A 64 32.80 37.63 -18.39
CA SER A 64 34.27 37.62 -18.17
C SER A 64 34.72 36.99 -16.84
N GLY A 65 35.80 36.18 -16.90
CA GLY A 65 36.39 35.58 -15.69
C GLY A 65 37.17 34.26 -15.82
N LEU A 66 37.96 34.05 -16.88
CA LEU A 66 38.82 32.86 -17.02
C LEU A 66 39.96 32.82 -15.97
N ARG A 67 40.16 31.66 -15.31
CA ARG A 67 41.39 31.05 -14.72
C ARG A 67 40.94 29.91 -13.77
N GLY A 68 41.55 28.72 -13.68
CA GLY A 68 42.61 28.08 -14.46
C GLY A 68 43.30 26.94 -13.68
N ARG A 69 43.64 25.83 -14.38
CA ARG A 69 44.59 24.73 -14.03
C ARG A 69 44.28 23.66 -12.95
N GLU A 70 44.35 22.41 -13.45
CA GLU A 70 45.16 21.26 -13.00
C GLU A 70 44.77 20.39 -11.76
N ASP A 71 44.39 19.14 -12.09
CA ASP A 71 44.89 17.86 -11.56
C ASP A 71 45.26 17.72 -10.07
N ASN A 72 44.59 16.76 -9.40
CA ASN A 72 45.33 15.59 -8.91
C ASN A 72 44.49 14.30 -8.82
N ARG A 73 45.17 13.16 -8.80
CA ARG A 73 44.64 11.79 -8.86
C ARG A 73 44.61 11.10 -7.48
N ARG A 74 43.99 9.89 -7.48
CA ARG A 74 43.90 8.86 -6.42
C ARG A 74 42.76 9.14 -5.41
N ALA A 75 41.73 8.32 -5.28
CA ALA A 75 41.64 6.85 -5.13
C ALA A 75 42.16 6.35 -3.78
N GLU A 76 41.23 5.97 -2.89
CA GLU A 76 41.37 4.75 -2.09
C GLU A 76 40.02 4.24 -1.59
N LEU A 77 39.93 2.91 -1.49
CA LEU A 77 38.80 2.19 -0.91
C LEU A 77 38.84 2.31 0.61
N ASN A 78 37.68 2.37 1.27
CA ASN A 78 37.52 1.72 2.57
C ASN A 78 36.07 1.32 2.83
N GLY A 79 35.89 0.14 3.41
CA GLY A 79 34.58 -0.38 3.78
C GLY A 79 34.27 -0.06 5.24
N HIS A 80 33.11 0.56 5.50
CA HIS A 80 32.63 0.71 6.87
C HIS A 80 32.32 -0.66 7.49
N ARG A 81 33.08 -1.00 8.52
CA ARG A 81 32.52 -1.71 9.68
C ARG A 81 31.87 -0.64 10.56
N ASP A 82 30.63 -0.89 10.96
CA ASP A 82 29.97 -0.08 11.98
C ASP A 82 30.53 -0.51 13.34
N GLU A 83 31.43 0.28 13.92
CA GLU A 83 31.79 0.20 15.33
C GLU A 83 30.89 1.19 16.09
N GLU A 84 30.21 0.72 17.13
CA GLU A 84 29.26 1.51 17.90
C GLU A 84 30.04 2.42 18.88
N GLU A 85 30.19 3.69 18.55
CA GLU A 85 30.62 4.72 19.51
C GLU A 85 29.42 5.16 20.36
N ASP A 86 29.47 4.90 21.66
CA ASP A 86 28.53 5.45 22.65
C ASP A 86 28.93 6.92 22.93
N ASP A 87 28.12 7.88 22.48
CA ASP A 87 28.24 9.31 22.84
C ASP A 87 27.87 9.52 24.33
N ASP A 88 28.87 9.42 25.22
CA ASP A 88 28.76 9.88 26.61
C ASP A 88 29.28 11.32 26.74
N ASP A 89 28.36 12.30 26.78
CA ASP A 89 28.64 13.69 27.18
C ASP A 89 29.02 13.74 28.67
N ASP A 90 30.31 13.73 29.00
CA ASP A 90 30.83 13.91 30.35
C ASP A 90 31.45 15.31 30.59
N ASP A 91 31.03 15.94 31.69
CA ASP A 91 31.39 17.29 32.14
C ASP A 91 32.80 17.29 32.79
N PRO A 92 33.75 18.15 32.39
CA PRO A 92 35.17 17.91 32.62
C PRO A 92 35.70 18.40 33.99
N HIS A 93 35.04 18.05 35.10
CA HIS A 93 35.48 18.44 36.45
C HIS A 93 35.35 17.36 37.54
N GLN A 94 36.13 16.27 37.44
CA GLN A 94 36.83 15.71 38.61
C GLN A 94 37.99 14.80 38.22
N GLU A 95 39.09 14.87 38.99
CA GLU A 95 40.39 14.36 38.57
C GLU A 95 40.61 12.87 38.83
N ALA A 96 41.28 12.25 37.85
CA ALA A 96 42.25 11.17 37.98
C ALA A 96 41.80 9.75 38.42
N ASN A 97 42.29 8.80 37.61
CA ASN A 97 42.65 7.44 38.00
C ASN A 97 41.55 6.36 38.03
N GLN A 98 40.76 6.25 36.96
CA GLN A 98 40.25 4.94 36.52
C GLN A 98 40.62 4.65 35.05
N VAL A 99 41.22 3.47 34.87
CA VAL A 99 41.53 2.86 33.57
C VAL A 99 40.25 2.80 32.71
N LYS A 100 40.36 3.10 31.41
CA LYS A 100 39.33 2.80 30.40
C LYS A 100 39.09 1.30 30.29
N ARG A 101 38.43 0.71 31.29
CA ARG A 101 37.76 -0.57 31.14
C ARG A 101 36.58 -0.33 30.21
N SER A 102 36.62 -0.95 29.01
CA SER A 102 35.38 -1.30 28.32
C SER A 102 34.48 -1.98 29.35
N ARG A 103 33.37 -1.33 29.71
CA ARG A 103 32.42 -1.84 30.70
C ARG A 103 31.66 -2.98 30.04
N LEU A 104 32.25 -4.17 30.09
CA LEU A 104 31.58 -5.43 29.78
C LEU A 104 30.27 -5.47 30.58
N VAL A 105 29.15 -5.33 29.88
CA VAL A 105 27.82 -5.35 30.49
C VAL A 105 27.63 -6.72 31.12
N GLU A 106 27.35 -6.75 32.42
CA GLU A 106 27.09 -8.00 33.12
C GLU A 106 25.81 -8.63 32.56
N VAL A 107 25.85 -9.92 32.24
CA VAL A 107 24.69 -10.67 31.74
C VAL A 107 24.19 -11.57 32.87
N ARG A 108 22.97 -11.32 33.36
CA ARG A 108 22.31 -12.12 34.40
C ARG A 108 21.11 -12.87 33.85
N ARG A 109 20.83 -14.03 34.43
CA ARG A 109 19.58 -14.78 34.22
C ARG A 109 18.57 -14.43 35.30
N ASP A 110 19.04 -14.40 36.54
CA ASP A 110 18.23 -14.15 37.73
C ASP A 110 18.03 -12.65 37.93
N CYS A 111 16.91 -12.12 37.41
CA CYS A 111 16.46 -10.75 37.65
C CYS A 111 15.21 -10.77 38.55
N PRO A 112 15.21 -10.08 39.71
CA PRO A 112 14.11 -10.13 40.66
C PRO A 112 12.85 -9.40 40.18
N TYR A 113 12.94 -8.58 39.13
CA TYR A 113 11.85 -7.74 38.62
C TYR A 113 11.07 -8.35 37.44
N LEU A 114 11.34 -9.62 37.08
CA LEU A 114 10.70 -10.29 35.93
C LEU A 114 9.18 -10.49 36.11
N ASP A 115 8.71 -10.54 37.35
CA ASP A 115 7.30 -10.59 37.73
C ASP A 115 6.53 -9.30 37.41
N THR A 116 7.22 -8.15 37.40
CA THR A 116 6.63 -6.84 37.05
C THR A 116 6.28 -6.69 35.56
N VAL A 117 6.69 -7.63 34.70
CA VAL A 117 6.52 -7.55 33.24
C VAL A 117 5.06 -7.78 32.82
N ASN A 118 4.39 -6.70 32.42
CA ASN A 118 3.00 -6.72 31.98
C ASN A 118 2.90 -6.79 30.45
N ARG A 119 2.57 -7.97 29.91
CA ARG A 119 2.46 -8.22 28.47
C ARG A 119 1.21 -7.60 27.81
N GLN A 120 0.18 -7.27 28.57
CA GLN A 120 -1.09 -6.74 28.03
C GLN A 120 -0.96 -5.29 27.54
N VAL A 121 -0.06 -4.51 28.17
CA VAL A 121 0.22 -3.11 27.79
C VAL A 121 1.27 -2.98 26.70
N LEU A 122 1.92 -4.08 26.29
CA LEU A 122 2.93 -4.05 25.23
C LEU A 122 2.27 -3.93 23.86
N ASP A 123 2.71 -2.94 23.11
CA ASP A 123 2.37 -2.75 21.71
C ASP A 123 3.65 -2.37 20.96
N PHE A 124 3.95 -3.12 19.90
CA PHE A 124 5.16 -2.95 19.09
C PHE A 124 4.84 -2.55 17.64
N ASP A 125 3.60 -2.11 17.37
CA ASP A 125 3.14 -1.68 16.04
C ASP A 125 3.23 -0.16 15.80
N PHE A 126 3.65 0.58 16.82
CA PHE A 126 3.87 2.03 16.75
C PHE A 126 5.33 2.37 16.43
N GLU A 127 5.57 3.62 16.05
CA GLU A 127 6.90 4.09 15.70
C GLU A 127 7.82 4.10 16.92
N LYS A 128 9.06 3.66 16.71
CA LYS A 128 10.10 3.47 17.74
C LYS A 128 10.74 4.81 18.15
N PHE A 129 9.92 5.76 18.61
CA PHE A 129 10.34 7.06 19.14
C PHE A 129 10.21 7.10 20.67
N CYS A 130 11.10 7.82 21.34
CA CYS A 130 10.93 8.13 22.77
C CYS A 130 9.72 9.04 22.99
N SER A 131 8.87 8.67 23.95
CA SER A 131 7.66 9.44 24.33
C SER A 131 7.95 10.79 25.01
N VAL A 132 9.22 11.12 25.26
CA VAL A 132 9.67 12.39 25.88
C VAL A 132 10.45 13.23 24.86
N SER A 133 11.58 12.73 24.34
CA SER A 133 12.45 13.48 23.42
C SER A 133 12.04 13.40 21.95
N LEU A 134 11.11 12.52 21.58
CA LEU A 134 10.75 12.19 20.19
C LEU A 134 11.92 11.69 19.33
N SER A 135 13.05 11.31 19.94
CA SER A 135 14.20 10.69 19.28
C SER A 135 13.94 9.22 18.94
N ASN A 136 14.44 8.75 17.80
CA ASN A 136 14.46 7.33 17.39
C ASN A 136 15.82 6.63 17.67
N LEU A 137 16.78 7.34 18.26
CA LEU A 137 18.09 6.79 18.58
C LEU A 137 18.04 6.03 19.91
N ASN A 138 18.57 4.81 19.93
CA ASN A 138 18.69 3.96 21.13
C ASN A 138 17.44 3.94 22.01
N VAL A 139 16.28 3.60 21.41
CA VAL A 139 14.98 3.59 22.10
C VAL A 139 14.71 2.23 22.75
N TYR A 140 14.26 2.28 24.00
CA TYR A 140 13.92 1.15 24.86
C TYR A 140 12.42 1.19 25.19
N ALA A 141 11.73 0.06 25.11
CA ALA A 141 10.38 -0.08 25.63
C ALA A 141 10.40 -0.59 27.07
N CYS A 142 9.69 0.10 27.96
CA CYS A 142 9.47 -0.34 29.33
C CYS A 142 8.51 -1.53 29.34
N LEU A 143 8.96 -2.69 29.84
CA LEU A 143 8.16 -3.92 29.85
C LEU A 143 7.05 -3.94 30.93
N VAL A 144 6.98 -2.90 31.77
CA VAL A 144 5.95 -2.73 32.81
C VAL A 144 4.77 -1.87 32.33
N CYS A 145 5.01 -0.84 31.50
CA CYS A 145 3.97 0.10 31.03
C CYS A 145 3.86 0.29 29.51
N GLY A 146 4.69 -0.38 28.70
CA GLY A 146 4.66 -0.31 27.24
C GLY A 146 5.20 0.99 26.63
N LYS A 147 5.44 2.05 27.41
CA LYS A 147 5.99 3.34 26.93
C LYS A 147 7.44 3.23 26.49
N TYR A 148 7.85 4.10 25.56
CA TYR A 148 9.16 4.09 24.92
C TYR A 148 10.04 5.26 25.40
N TYR A 149 11.31 4.97 25.70
CA TYR A 149 12.25 5.92 26.30
C TYR A 149 13.63 5.86 25.62
N GLN A 150 14.31 7.01 25.49
CA GLN A 150 15.63 7.08 24.88
C GLN A 150 16.74 6.74 25.87
N GLY A 151 17.74 5.98 25.41
CA GLY A 151 19.01 5.69 26.07
C GLY A 151 18.90 4.80 27.30
N ARG A 152 20.05 4.41 27.86
CA ARG A 152 20.15 3.62 29.11
C ARG A 152 21.12 4.18 30.16
N GLY A 153 21.91 5.20 29.81
CA GLY A 153 22.87 5.85 30.72
C GLY A 153 22.17 6.70 31.77
N GLN A 154 22.91 7.18 32.77
CA GLN A 154 22.34 7.85 33.96
C GLN A 154 21.53 9.12 33.65
N LYS A 155 21.86 9.81 32.56
CA LYS A 155 21.17 11.02 32.07
C LYS A 155 19.98 10.70 31.14
N SER A 156 19.68 9.43 30.88
CA SER A 156 18.69 9.00 29.87
C SER A 156 17.26 8.97 30.42
N HIS A 157 16.29 9.15 29.52
CA HIS A 157 14.87 9.11 29.89
C HIS A 157 14.40 7.72 30.37
N ALA A 158 15.04 6.63 29.94
CA ALA A 158 14.71 5.30 30.47
C ALA A 158 15.25 5.11 31.89
N TYR A 159 16.43 5.66 32.18
CA TYR A 159 17.03 5.62 33.51
C TYR A 159 16.21 6.47 34.50
N THR A 160 15.85 7.72 34.16
CA THR A 160 14.99 8.55 35.02
C THR A 160 13.63 7.91 35.23
N HIS A 161 12.98 7.39 34.18
CA HIS A 161 11.70 6.69 34.29
C HIS A 161 11.80 5.43 35.17
N SER A 162 12.93 4.73 35.18
CA SER A 162 13.12 3.57 36.06
C SER A 162 13.11 3.95 37.54
N LEU A 163 13.69 5.09 37.91
CA LEU A 163 13.72 5.61 39.27
C LEU A 163 12.38 6.25 39.68
N GLU A 164 11.78 7.05 38.79
CA GLU A 164 10.54 7.80 39.07
C GLU A 164 9.31 6.90 39.17
N ALA A 165 9.20 5.89 38.30
CA ALA A 165 8.06 4.98 38.26
C ALA A 165 8.31 3.64 38.97
N GLY A 166 9.55 3.33 39.35
CA GLY A 166 9.92 2.01 39.89
C GLY A 166 9.77 0.88 38.86
N HIS A 167 9.88 1.20 37.56
CA HIS A 167 9.79 0.22 36.48
C HIS A 167 11.20 -0.20 36.06
N HIS A 168 11.59 -1.45 36.29
CA HIS A 168 13.01 -1.83 36.20
C HIS A 168 13.40 -2.54 34.89
N VAL A 169 12.44 -3.12 34.15
CA VAL A 169 12.75 -3.99 32.99
C VAL A 169 12.48 -3.29 31.64
N TYR A 170 13.49 -3.25 30.77
CA TYR A 170 13.45 -2.56 29.48
C TYR A 170 13.99 -3.42 28.33
N ILE A 171 13.33 -3.42 27.16
CA ILE A 171 13.85 -4.03 25.93
C ILE A 171 14.31 -2.99 24.93
N ASN A 172 15.50 -3.14 24.35
CA ASN A 172 15.99 -2.31 23.27
C ASN A 172 15.25 -2.65 21.96
N LEU A 173 14.59 -1.67 21.35
CA LEU A 173 13.72 -1.88 20.18
C LEU A 173 14.47 -2.15 18.87
N ARG A 174 15.81 -2.06 18.87
CA ARG A 174 16.70 -2.37 17.75
C ARG A 174 17.51 -3.65 17.96
N THR A 175 18.06 -3.86 19.16
CA THR A 175 18.95 -5.01 19.44
C THR A 175 18.26 -6.20 20.09
N GLU A 176 16.98 -6.10 20.46
CA GLU A 176 16.16 -7.17 21.08
C GLU A 176 16.70 -7.64 22.46
N LYS A 177 17.75 -6.99 22.97
CA LYS A 177 18.34 -7.19 24.29
C LYS A 177 17.49 -6.53 25.38
N VAL A 178 17.39 -7.19 26.52
CA VAL A 178 16.65 -6.72 27.69
C VAL A 178 17.65 -6.29 28.77
N TYR A 179 17.35 -5.23 29.51
CA TYR A 179 18.21 -4.69 30.56
C TYR A 179 17.40 -4.37 31.82
N CYS A 180 18.05 -4.50 32.98
CA CYS A 180 17.58 -3.93 34.24
C CYS A 180 18.09 -2.49 34.35
N LEU A 181 17.22 -1.53 34.66
CA LEU A 181 17.59 -0.17 35.05
C LEU A 181 17.00 0.11 36.45
N PRO A 182 17.70 0.82 37.34
CA PRO A 182 18.96 1.55 37.11
C PRO A 182 20.24 0.67 37.10
N ASP A 183 20.16 -0.60 37.50
CA ASP A 183 21.33 -1.46 37.75
C ASP A 183 22.28 -1.67 36.55
N GLY A 184 21.78 -1.56 35.32
CA GLY A 184 22.55 -1.54 34.08
C GLY A 184 22.94 -2.91 33.48
N TYR A 185 22.56 -4.03 34.12
CA TYR A 185 22.88 -5.38 33.61
C TYR A 185 21.91 -5.85 32.51
N GLU A 186 22.40 -6.71 31.61
CA GLU A 186 21.61 -7.38 30.57
C GLU A 186 20.88 -8.60 31.16
N ILE A 187 19.58 -8.73 30.86
CA ILE A 187 18.73 -9.83 31.31
C ILE A 187 18.59 -10.85 30.18
N ASN A 188 19.17 -12.04 30.38
CA ASN A 188 19.10 -13.17 29.47
C ASN A 188 18.26 -14.30 30.05
N ASP A 189 16.94 -14.11 30.04
CA ASP A 189 15.96 -15.10 30.48
C ASP A 189 15.01 -15.56 29.33
N PRO A 190 14.68 -16.87 29.21
CA PRO A 190 13.78 -17.40 28.19
C PRO A 190 12.31 -16.98 28.34
N SER A 191 11.85 -16.58 29.53
CA SER A 191 10.46 -16.14 29.74
C SER A 191 10.10 -14.88 28.96
N LEU A 192 11.11 -14.17 28.43
CA LEU A 192 10.97 -12.96 27.62
C LEU A 192 11.05 -13.24 26.10
N ASP A 193 11.23 -14.50 25.68
CA ASP A 193 11.31 -14.86 24.26
C ASP A 193 10.00 -14.62 23.51
N ASP A 194 8.86 -14.69 24.20
CA ASP A 194 7.55 -14.31 23.64
C ASP A 194 7.53 -12.81 23.25
N ILE A 195 8.01 -11.94 24.13
CA ILE A 195 8.14 -10.49 23.88
C ILE A 195 9.09 -10.22 22.70
N ARG A 196 10.23 -10.92 22.64
CA ARG A 196 11.17 -10.84 21.50
C ARG A 196 10.49 -11.26 20.19
N HIS A 197 9.73 -12.35 20.20
CA HIS A 197 9.00 -12.85 19.05
C HIS A 197 7.85 -11.93 18.59
N VAL A 198 7.18 -11.20 19.49
CA VAL A 198 6.15 -10.20 19.09
C VAL A 198 6.80 -8.91 18.59
N LEU A 199 7.90 -8.46 19.19
CA LEU A 199 8.66 -7.28 18.76
C LEU A 199 9.23 -7.45 17.34
N ASN A 200 9.80 -8.62 17.04
CA ASN A 200 10.29 -8.95 15.70
C ASN A 200 10.03 -10.44 15.40
N PRO A 201 8.87 -10.78 14.80
CA PRO A 201 8.59 -12.15 14.42
C PRO A 201 9.58 -12.62 13.36
N ARG A 202 10.16 -13.81 13.58
CA ARG A 202 11.13 -14.47 12.70
C ARG A 202 10.60 -15.85 12.32
N PHE A 203 10.80 -16.24 11.07
CA PHE A 203 10.34 -17.53 10.53
C PHE A 203 11.53 -18.27 9.93
N THR A 204 11.61 -19.59 10.15
CA THR A 204 12.52 -20.46 9.39
C THR A 204 11.89 -20.88 8.06
N ARG A 205 12.68 -21.36 7.10
CA ARG A 205 12.16 -21.80 5.79
C ARG A 205 11.19 -22.97 5.94
N GLU A 206 11.51 -23.89 6.85
CA GLU A 206 10.73 -25.08 7.17
C GLU A 206 9.38 -24.70 7.79
N GLN A 207 9.34 -23.66 8.63
CA GLN A 207 8.08 -23.10 9.15
C GLN A 207 7.24 -22.47 8.03
N VAL A 208 7.88 -21.69 7.14
CA VAL A 208 7.18 -21.04 6.00
C VAL A 208 6.55 -22.06 5.06
N ASP A 209 7.21 -23.18 4.78
CA ASP A 209 6.68 -24.27 3.93
C ASP A 209 5.56 -25.08 4.61
N GLN A 210 5.41 -24.97 5.93
CA GLN A 210 4.35 -25.61 6.71
C GLN A 210 3.14 -24.71 6.98
N LEU A 211 3.26 -23.38 6.81
CA LEU A 211 2.17 -22.42 7.08
C LEU A 211 0.87 -22.76 6.36
N ASP A 212 0.91 -23.11 5.07
CA ASP A 212 -0.30 -23.44 4.29
C ASP A 212 -0.95 -24.77 4.68
N LYS A 213 -0.23 -25.62 5.43
CA LYS A 213 -0.74 -26.90 5.97
C LYS A 213 -1.31 -26.72 7.38
N ASN A 214 -0.84 -25.72 8.12
CA ASN A 214 -1.28 -25.48 9.49
C ASN A 214 -2.62 -24.73 9.52
N LYS A 215 -3.63 -25.36 10.12
CA LYS A 215 -4.97 -24.77 10.35
C LYS A 215 -5.28 -24.59 11.84
N GLN A 216 -4.25 -24.63 12.70
CA GLN A 216 -4.41 -24.41 14.13
C GLN A 216 -4.71 -22.95 14.43
N TRP A 217 -5.80 -22.73 15.15
CA TRP A 217 -6.10 -21.44 15.76
C TRP A 217 -5.04 -21.10 16.81
N SER A 218 -4.60 -19.85 16.78
CA SER A 218 -3.70 -19.24 17.75
C SER A 218 -4.52 -18.41 18.73
N ARG A 219 -4.07 -18.30 19.97
CA ARG A 219 -4.79 -17.55 21.01
C ARG A 219 -3.95 -16.40 21.53
N ALA A 220 -4.54 -15.20 21.51
CA ALA A 220 -3.94 -13.98 22.02
C ALA A 220 -4.09 -13.84 23.55
N LEU A 221 -3.38 -12.89 24.16
CA LEU A 221 -3.39 -12.69 25.63
C LEU A 221 -4.70 -12.12 26.17
N ASP A 222 -5.47 -11.45 25.32
CA ASP A 222 -6.86 -11.04 25.58
C ASP A 222 -7.84 -12.23 25.57
N GLY A 223 -7.36 -13.44 25.28
CA GLY A 223 -8.13 -14.66 25.19
C GLY A 223 -8.84 -14.87 23.85
N SER A 224 -8.68 -13.95 22.89
CA SER A 224 -9.27 -14.07 21.54
C SER A 224 -8.53 -15.11 20.70
N ASP A 225 -9.30 -15.93 19.98
CA ASP A 225 -8.78 -16.89 19.02
C ASP A 225 -8.69 -16.26 17.63
N TYR A 226 -7.56 -16.44 16.96
CA TYR A 226 -7.31 -15.94 15.61
C TYR A 226 -6.57 -16.99 14.78
N LEU A 227 -6.72 -16.98 13.45
CA LEU A 227 -5.90 -17.79 12.56
C LEU A 227 -4.74 -16.93 12.01
N PRO A 228 -3.47 -17.38 12.07
CA PRO A 228 -2.35 -16.67 11.46
C PRO A 228 -2.61 -16.39 9.96
N GLY A 229 -2.30 -15.16 9.51
CA GLY A 229 -2.67 -14.71 8.17
C GLY A 229 -4.15 -14.31 8.00
N MET A 230 -4.96 -14.37 9.06
CA MET A 230 -6.37 -13.96 9.10
C MET A 230 -6.68 -12.97 10.25
N VAL A 231 -5.67 -12.27 10.76
CA VAL A 231 -5.82 -11.24 11.79
C VAL A 231 -6.47 -9.97 11.24
N GLY A 232 -7.13 -9.20 12.11
CA GLY A 232 -7.62 -7.86 11.76
C GLY A 232 -6.47 -6.86 11.56
N LEU A 233 -6.68 -5.86 10.69
CA LEU A 233 -5.80 -4.69 10.59
C LEU A 233 -6.53 -3.46 11.12
N ASN A 234 -5.90 -2.70 12.01
CA ASN A 234 -6.50 -1.48 12.56
C ASN A 234 -6.76 -0.46 11.44
N ASN A 235 -7.95 0.16 11.44
CA ASN A 235 -8.29 1.25 10.52
C ASN A 235 -7.88 2.59 11.15
N ILE A 236 -6.77 3.14 10.69
CA ILE A 236 -6.22 4.42 11.15
C ILE A 236 -6.82 5.52 10.28
N LYS A 237 -8.07 5.91 10.56
CA LYS A 237 -8.85 6.94 9.84
C LYS A 237 -8.84 6.76 8.31
N GLU A 238 -9.86 6.09 7.77
CA GLU A 238 -10.08 5.91 6.32
C GLU A 238 -8.94 5.20 5.56
N THR A 239 -8.19 4.32 6.24
CA THR A 239 -7.11 3.51 5.64
C THR A 239 -7.56 2.10 5.27
N ASP A 240 -8.87 1.91 5.10
CA ASP A 240 -9.49 0.64 4.70
C ASP A 240 -8.94 0.12 3.37
N PHE A 241 -8.78 1.00 2.37
CA PHE A 241 -8.21 0.67 1.05
C PHE A 241 -6.82 0.03 1.13
N VAL A 242 -5.99 0.44 2.09
CA VAL A 242 -4.69 -0.19 2.37
C VAL A 242 -4.90 -1.56 3.01
N ASN A 243 -5.74 -1.64 4.04
CA ASN A 243 -5.98 -2.88 4.79
C ASN A 243 -6.50 -3.99 3.87
N VAL A 244 -7.49 -3.73 3.01
CA VAL A 244 -7.96 -4.74 2.06
C VAL A 244 -6.97 -5.07 0.95
N THR A 245 -6.11 -4.13 0.53
CA THR A 245 -5.03 -4.40 -0.42
C THR A 245 -3.99 -5.35 0.19
N ILE A 246 -3.50 -5.04 1.40
CA ILE A 246 -2.53 -5.88 2.12
C ILE A 246 -3.11 -7.27 2.38
N GLN A 247 -4.32 -7.37 2.95
CA GLN A 247 -4.99 -8.65 3.19
C GLN A 247 -5.12 -9.52 1.94
N SER A 248 -5.34 -8.89 0.77
CA SER A 248 -5.42 -9.62 -0.52
C SER A 248 -4.03 -10.11 -0.96
N LEU A 249 -3.00 -9.26 -0.88
CA LEU A 249 -1.63 -9.63 -1.25
C LEU A 249 -1.02 -10.68 -0.31
N MET A 250 -1.35 -10.66 0.98
CA MET A 250 -0.85 -11.61 1.98
C MET A 250 -1.30 -13.06 1.75
N ARG A 251 -2.28 -13.31 0.88
CA ARG A 251 -2.73 -14.66 0.47
C ARG A 251 -1.96 -15.24 -0.71
N VAL A 252 -1.09 -14.45 -1.34
CA VAL A 252 -0.28 -14.90 -2.48
C VAL A 252 0.96 -15.61 -1.93
N THR A 253 0.87 -16.95 -1.78
CA THR A 253 1.90 -17.80 -1.14
C THR A 253 3.35 -17.44 -1.51
N PRO A 254 3.75 -17.28 -2.79
CA PRO A 254 5.14 -16.96 -3.12
C PRO A 254 5.55 -15.54 -2.68
N LEU A 255 4.63 -14.57 -2.74
CA LEU A 255 4.85 -13.20 -2.27
C LEU A 255 5.01 -13.18 -0.75
N ARG A 256 4.09 -13.82 -0.02
CA ARG A 256 4.16 -13.99 1.43
C ARG A 256 5.47 -14.64 1.84
N ASN A 257 5.78 -15.82 1.29
CA ASN A 257 6.97 -16.60 1.65
C ASN A 257 8.26 -15.81 1.40
N PHE A 258 8.30 -14.98 0.34
CA PHE A 258 9.42 -14.07 0.10
C PHE A 258 9.61 -13.04 1.23
N PHE A 259 8.52 -12.41 1.68
CA PHE A 259 8.56 -11.35 2.70
C PHE A 259 8.61 -11.84 4.17
N LEU A 260 8.29 -13.11 4.42
CA LEU A 260 8.46 -13.73 5.75
C LEU A 260 9.94 -13.97 6.12
N ILE A 261 10.85 -14.00 5.14
CA ILE A 261 12.28 -14.26 5.31
C ILE A 261 13.07 -12.98 4.97
N PRO A 262 13.54 -12.20 5.97
CA PRO A 262 14.21 -10.91 5.75
C PRO A 262 15.43 -10.95 4.82
N GLU A 263 16.15 -12.08 4.79
CA GLU A 263 17.34 -12.31 3.98
C GLU A 263 17.07 -12.13 2.48
N ASN A 264 15.85 -12.44 2.03
CA ASN A 264 15.45 -12.36 0.63
C ASN A 264 15.48 -10.93 0.07
N TYR A 265 15.26 -9.92 0.92
CA TYR A 265 15.20 -8.51 0.53
C TYR A 265 16.16 -7.62 1.31
N ARG A 266 17.05 -8.18 2.13
CA ARG A 266 18.11 -7.47 2.89
C ARG A 266 19.00 -6.57 2.04
N HIS A 267 19.14 -6.86 0.75
CA HIS A 267 19.89 -6.05 -0.21
C HIS A 267 19.19 -4.74 -0.61
N CYS A 268 17.88 -4.64 -0.41
CA CYS A 268 17.10 -3.45 -0.68
C CYS A 268 17.26 -2.44 0.46
N LYS A 269 17.47 -1.15 0.13
CA LYS A 269 17.54 -0.05 1.11
C LYS A 269 16.20 0.67 1.32
N SER A 270 15.14 0.30 0.60
CA SER A 270 13.83 0.99 0.67
C SER A 270 13.11 0.70 1.99
N PRO A 271 12.79 1.72 2.81
CA PRO A 271 11.99 1.52 4.02
C PRO A 271 10.62 0.89 3.73
N LEU A 272 10.02 1.16 2.57
CA LEU A 272 8.73 0.60 2.18
C LEU A 272 8.78 -0.94 2.10
N VAL A 273 9.84 -1.48 1.50
CA VAL A 273 10.07 -2.93 1.38
C VAL A 273 10.25 -3.57 2.77
N HIS A 274 11.04 -2.96 3.64
CA HIS A 274 11.26 -3.46 5.00
C HIS A 274 9.99 -3.41 5.85
N ARG A 275 9.25 -2.30 5.85
CA ARG A 275 7.97 -2.18 6.58
C ARG A 275 6.89 -3.10 6.04
N PHE A 276 6.83 -3.34 4.73
CA PHE A 276 5.92 -4.33 4.14
C PHE A 276 6.26 -5.75 4.62
N GLY A 277 7.55 -6.10 4.69
CA GLY A 277 8.00 -7.38 5.25
C GLY A 277 7.71 -7.54 6.74
N GLU A 278 7.94 -6.50 7.54
CA GLU A 278 7.60 -6.49 8.98
C GLU A 278 6.10 -6.69 9.21
N LEU A 279 5.25 -5.94 8.49
CA LEU A 279 3.80 -6.11 8.54
C LEU A 279 3.39 -7.53 8.10
N THR A 280 4.00 -8.08 7.04
CA THR A 280 3.79 -9.46 6.60
C THR A 280 4.08 -10.47 7.72
N ARG A 281 5.21 -10.31 8.43
CA ARG A 281 5.60 -11.20 9.53
C ARG A 281 4.67 -11.09 10.74
N LYS A 282 4.23 -9.88 11.10
CA LYS A 282 3.25 -9.65 12.19
C LYS A 282 1.88 -10.25 11.89
N ILE A 283 1.39 -10.11 10.64
CA ILE A 283 0.12 -10.70 10.18
C ILE A 283 0.11 -12.24 10.28
N TRP A 284 1.26 -12.88 10.02
CA TRP A 284 1.40 -14.34 10.01
C TRP A 284 1.98 -14.93 11.30
N HIS A 285 2.19 -14.13 12.34
CA HIS A 285 2.75 -14.59 13.60
C HIS A 285 1.70 -15.30 14.48
N ALA A 286 2.02 -16.51 14.94
CA ALA A 286 1.12 -17.39 15.70
C ALA A 286 1.11 -17.16 17.22
N ARG A 287 1.87 -16.16 17.72
CA ARG A 287 1.96 -15.84 19.16
C ARG A 287 1.83 -14.33 19.41
N ASN A 288 0.93 -13.66 18.69
CA ASN A 288 0.65 -12.24 18.91
C ASN A 288 -0.10 -12.05 20.23
N PHE A 289 0.21 -10.96 20.94
CA PHE A 289 -0.47 -10.61 22.19
C PHE A 289 -1.92 -10.16 21.99
N LYS A 290 -2.30 -9.76 20.77
CA LYS A 290 -3.63 -9.25 20.38
C LYS A 290 -4.07 -9.92 19.07
N GLY A 291 -5.38 -10.14 18.88
CA GLY A 291 -5.96 -10.70 17.63
C GLY A 291 -5.94 -9.78 16.40
N GLN A 292 -5.25 -8.63 16.49
CA GLN A 292 -5.18 -7.59 15.46
C GLN A 292 -3.77 -7.00 15.38
N VAL A 293 -3.42 -6.42 14.23
CA VAL A 293 -2.12 -5.77 13.97
C VAL A 293 -2.35 -4.36 13.42
N SER A 294 -1.63 -3.36 13.94
CA SER A 294 -1.71 -1.99 13.44
C SER A 294 -0.73 -1.78 12.27
N PRO A 295 -1.20 -1.33 11.09
CA PRO A 295 -0.35 -1.08 9.93
C PRO A 295 0.38 0.28 9.98
N HIS A 296 0.46 0.94 11.15
CA HIS A 296 0.91 2.34 11.27
C HIS A 296 2.30 2.59 10.65
N GLU A 297 3.33 1.83 11.04
CA GLU A 297 4.69 2.01 10.49
C GLU A 297 4.75 1.81 8.97
N PHE A 298 3.92 0.91 8.42
CA PHE A 298 3.81 0.71 6.97
C PHE A 298 3.10 1.88 6.29
N LEU A 299 2.03 2.40 6.87
CA LEU A 299 1.32 3.59 6.36
C LEU A 299 2.23 4.83 6.31
N GLN A 300 3.11 5.02 7.30
CA GLN A 300 4.09 6.11 7.28
C GLN A 300 5.14 5.93 6.16
N ALA A 301 5.62 4.70 5.95
CA ALA A 301 6.50 4.40 4.82
C ALA A 301 5.81 4.60 3.46
N VAL A 302 4.52 4.25 3.34
CA VAL A 302 3.66 4.54 2.18
C VAL A 302 3.50 6.04 1.97
N MET A 303 3.21 6.83 3.01
CA MET A 303 3.09 8.28 2.91
C MET A 303 4.38 8.92 2.40
N LYS A 304 5.54 8.48 2.88
CA LYS A 304 6.86 8.96 2.45
C LYS A 304 7.17 8.55 1.00
N ALA A 305 7.04 7.27 0.66
CA ALA A 305 7.36 6.75 -0.67
C ALA A 305 6.41 7.27 -1.76
N SER A 306 5.12 7.47 -1.43
CA SER A 306 4.11 8.00 -2.35
C SER A 306 4.11 9.53 -2.48
N LYS A 307 5.08 10.24 -1.86
CA LYS A 307 5.13 11.71 -1.81
C LYS A 307 3.82 12.35 -1.29
N LYS A 308 3.26 11.77 -0.21
CA LYS A 308 1.97 12.16 0.41
C LYS A 308 0.76 12.02 -0.52
N ARG A 309 0.80 11.09 -1.50
CA ARG A 309 -0.35 10.78 -2.37
C ARG A 309 -1.40 9.94 -1.64
N PHE A 310 -0.96 8.94 -0.87
CA PHE A 310 -1.82 8.19 0.05
C PHE A 310 -1.56 8.70 1.46
N ARG A 311 -2.57 9.32 2.09
CA ARG A 311 -2.45 9.95 3.42
C ARG A 311 -3.31 9.21 4.43
N ILE A 312 -2.85 9.14 5.68
CA ILE A 312 -3.69 8.76 6.82
C ILE A 312 -4.79 9.82 6.98
N GLY A 313 -6.04 9.41 7.17
CA GLY A 313 -7.18 10.33 7.30
C GLY A 313 -7.80 10.81 5.98
N ALA A 314 -7.49 10.17 4.85
CA ALA A 314 -8.15 10.43 3.57
C ALA A 314 -8.31 9.12 2.78
N GLN A 315 -9.56 8.75 2.47
CA GLN A 315 -9.84 7.57 1.64
C GLN A 315 -9.20 7.69 0.24
N SER A 316 -8.83 6.55 -0.36
CA SER A 316 -8.28 6.47 -1.72
C SER A 316 -8.73 5.17 -2.39
N ASP A 317 -8.57 5.08 -3.71
CA ASP A 317 -8.99 3.89 -4.45
C ASP A 317 -8.03 2.68 -4.19
N PRO A 318 -8.53 1.49 -3.81
CA PRO A 318 -7.69 0.32 -3.55
C PRO A 318 -6.92 -0.20 -4.77
N VAL A 319 -7.47 -0.05 -5.98
CA VAL A 319 -6.85 -0.47 -7.25
C VAL A 319 -5.71 0.46 -7.60
N GLU A 320 -5.92 1.77 -7.42
CA GLU A 320 -4.87 2.77 -7.59
C GLU A 320 -3.73 2.58 -6.59
N PHE A 321 -4.06 2.28 -5.33
CA PHE A 321 -3.08 1.93 -4.31
C PHE A 321 -2.33 0.63 -4.61
N MET A 322 -3.04 -0.44 -4.98
CA MET A 322 -2.44 -1.73 -5.35
C MET A 322 -1.52 -1.60 -6.56
N SER A 323 -1.94 -0.90 -7.61
CA SER A 323 -1.14 -0.65 -8.81
C SER A 323 0.15 0.10 -8.48
N TRP A 324 0.08 1.18 -7.69
CA TRP A 324 1.25 1.91 -7.23
C TRP A 324 2.16 1.05 -6.35
N LEU A 325 1.60 0.32 -5.39
CA LEU A 325 2.35 -0.50 -4.44
C LEU A 325 3.12 -1.61 -5.14
N LEU A 326 2.48 -2.34 -6.06
CA LEU A 326 3.14 -3.41 -6.81
C LEU A 326 4.27 -2.86 -7.72
N ASN A 327 4.04 -1.74 -8.41
CA ASN A 327 5.07 -1.13 -9.25
C ASN A 327 6.24 -0.57 -8.42
N THR A 328 5.98 0.07 -7.28
CA THR A 328 7.01 0.60 -6.38
C THR A 328 7.82 -0.53 -5.74
N LEU A 329 7.16 -1.57 -5.20
CA LEU A 329 7.83 -2.76 -4.68
C LEU A 329 8.63 -3.49 -5.76
N HIS A 330 8.17 -3.52 -7.02
CA HIS A 330 8.97 -4.06 -8.11
C HIS A 330 10.24 -3.22 -8.34
N GLY A 331 10.12 -1.90 -8.47
CA GLY A 331 11.24 -0.99 -8.68
C GLY A 331 12.30 -1.10 -7.58
N ASP A 332 11.87 -1.12 -6.32
CA ASP A 332 12.73 -1.18 -5.14
C ASP A 332 13.42 -2.55 -4.96
N LEU A 333 12.75 -3.65 -5.31
CA LEU A 333 13.30 -5.02 -5.23
C LEU A 333 14.12 -5.44 -6.45
N ARG A 334 14.12 -4.64 -7.53
CA ARG A 334 14.83 -4.99 -8.76
C ARG A 334 16.34 -4.77 -8.60
N THR A 335 17.11 -5.84 -8.73
CA THR A 335 18.57 -5.72 -8.87
C THR A 335 18.95 -5.26 -10.28
N SER A 336 19.95 -4.37 -10.40
CA SER A 336 20.45 -3.84 -11.69
C SER A 336 20.78 -4.92 -12.74
N LYS A 337 21.14 -6.15 -12.32
CA LYS A 337 21.49 -7.28 -13.20
C LYS A 337 20.28 -8.05 -13.77
N LYS A 338 19.06 -7.89 -13.24
CA LYS A 338 17.86 -8.64 -13.66
C LYS A 338 16.61 -7.78 -13.53
N ASN A 339 15.89 -7.57 -14.64
CA ASN A 339 14.60 -6.87 -14.67
C ASN A 339 13.42 -7.73 -14.18
N SER A 340 13.61 -8.42 -13.05
CA SER A 340 12.65 -9.35 -12.43
C SER A 340 12.71 -9.18 -10.92
N SER A 341 11.55 -9.30 -10.28
CA SER A 341 11.39 -9.38 -8.83
C SER A 341 10.25 -10.34 -8.51
N ILE A 342 10.04 -10.66 -7.22
CA ILE A 342 8.92 -11.51 -6.79
C ILE A 342 7.56 -11.00 -7.30
N ILE A 343 7.40 -9.67 -7.40
CA ILE A 343 6.18 -9.04 -7.90
C ILE A 343 5.89 -9.48 -9.34
N TYR A 344 6.88 -9.38 -10.23
CA TYR A 344 6.70 -9.74 -11.63
C TYR A 344 6.57 -11.26 -11.82
N ASN A 345 7.29 -12.05 -11.02
CA ASN A 345 7.19 -13.51 -11.05
C ASN A 345 5.79 -14.00 -10.62
N CYS A 346 5.16 -13.33 -9.65
CA CYS A 346 3.79 -13.64 -9.22
C CYS A 346 2.73 -13.14 -10.21
N PHE A 347 2.81 -11.87 -10.64
CA PHE A 347 1.67 -11.13 -11.21
C PHE A 347 1.84 -10.69 -12.68
N GLN A 348 3.03 -10.76 -13.28
CA GLN A 348 3.24 -10.18 -14.63
C GLN A 348 2.74 -11.10 -15.75
N GLY A 349 1.54 -10.81 -16.24
CA GLY A 349 1.04 -11.34 -17.51
C GLY A 349 1.59 -10.57 -18.73
N GLU A 350 1.26 -11.05 -19.91
CA GLU A 350 1.48 -10.37 -21.19
C GLU A 350 0.17 -10.38 -21.99
N LEU A 351 -0.18 -9.22 -22.54
CA LEU A 351 -1.35 -8.99 -23.36
C LEU A 351 -0.90 -8.50 -24.74
N GLU A 352 -1.46 -9.10 -25.77
CA GLU A 352 -1.33 -8.65 -27.15
C GLU A 352 -2.58 -7.86 -27.54
N VAL A 353 -2.37 -6.72 -28.20
CA VAL A 353 -3.41 -5.81 -28.65
C VAL A 353 -3.22 -5.60 -30.14
N VAL A 354 -4.21 -6.03 -30.92
CA VAL A 354 -4.30 -5.77 -32.36
C VAL A 354 -5.24 -4.59 -32.55
N LYS A 355 -4.75 -3.50 -33.13
CA LYS A 355 -5.54 -2.34 -33.54
C LYS A 355 -5.70 -2.35 -35.05
N GLU A 356 -6.93 -2.20 -35.49
CA GLU A 356 -7.34 -2.00 -36.89
C GLU A 356 -7.82 -0.56 -37.02
N ILE A 357 -7.09 0.26 -37.77
CA ILE A 357 -7.42 1.65 -38.04
C ILE A 357 -7.83 1.76 -39.52
N PRO A 358 -9.10 2.11 -39.83
CA PRO A 358 -9.52 2.34 -41.20
C PRO A 358 -8.87 3.63 -41.73
N ASN A 359 -8.05 3.53 -42.78
CA ASN A 359 -7.41 4.68 -43.40
C ASN A 359 -8.44 5.49 -44.20
N LYS A 360 -9.08 6.46 -43.56
CA LYS A 360 -9.77 7.54 -44.28
C LYS A 360 -8.73 8.55 -44.77
N GLY A 361 -8.05 8.18 -45.85
CA GLY A 361 -7.19 9.09 -46.61
C GLY A 361 -7.95 10.31 -47.09
N PHE A 362 -7.23 11.43 -47.17
CA PHE A 362 -7.66 12.75 -47.61
C PHE A 362 -8.64 12.73 -48.80
N PHE A 363 -9.90 13.06 -48.53
CA PHE A 363 -10.82 13.67 -49.50
C PHE A 363 -11.25 15.03 -48.97
N GLU A 364 -10.30 15.98 -48.98
CA GLU A 364 -10.71 17.37 -49.11
C GLU A 364 -11.45 17.53 -50.45
N LYS A 365 -12.55 18.28 -50.42
CA LYS A 365 -13.37 18.52 -51.61
C LYS A 365 -12.54 19.20 -52.70
N ARG A 366 -12.13 18.45 -53.72
CA ARG A 366 -12.13 19.00 -55.07
C ARG A 366 -13.56 18.99 -55.57
N GLU A 367 -14.28 20.07 -55.30
CA GLU A 367 -15.37 20.47 -56.16
C GLU A 367 -14.77 20.69 -57.56
N ASN A 368 -15.34 20.02 -58.56
CA ASN A 368 -15.32 20.44 -59.95
C ASN A 368 -16.55 19.80 -60.61
N GLY A 369 -17.27 20.59 -61.40
CA GLY A 369 -18.41 20.11 -62.19
C GLY A 369 -17.94 19.29 -63.39
N ASP A 370 -18.83 18.42 -63.86
CA ASP A 370 -18.82 17.63 -65.09
C ASP A 370 -17.56 16.72 -65.29
N ASP A 371 -17.64 15.50 -65.81
CA ASP A 371 -18.62 14.94 -66.75
C ASP A 371 -18.64 13.39 -66.67
N GLN A 372 -19.31 12.74 -67.62
CA GLN A 372 -19.75 11.34 -67.57
C GLN A 372 -18.67 10.23 -67.71
N ASN A 373 -19.07 9.04 -67.22
CA ASN A 373 -18.73 7.68 -67.69
C ASN A 373 -17.25 7.22 -67.69
N ASN A 374 -16.93 6.31 -66.77
CA ASN A 374 -16.48 4.97 -67.18
C ASN A 374 -16.69 3.92 -66.07
N ALA A 375 -17.06 2.71 -66.48
CA ALA A 375 -17.17 1.56 -65.58
C ALA A 375 -15.88 0.75 -65.61
N THR A 376 -15.23 0.59 -64.45
CA THR A 376 -14.11 -0.34 -64.26
C THR A 376 -14.23 -1.04 -62.91
N THR A 377 -14.03 -2.37 -62.93
CA THR A 377 -14.09 -3.27 -61.79
C THR A 377 -12.75 -3.37 -61.07
N ALA A 378 -12.81 -3.71 -59.77
CA ALA A 378 -11.69 -3.94 -58.85
C ALA A 378 -10.80 -2.70 -58.57
N ASP A 379 -10.22 -2.51 -57.38
CA ASP A 379 -10.12 -3.44 -56.24
C ASP A 379 -10.42 -2.71 -54.92
N GLY A 380 -11.34 -3.25 -54.12
CA GLY A 380 -11.93 -2.59 -52.95
C GLY A 380 -11.12 -2.75 -51.66
N HIS A 381 -9.78 -2.70 -51.74
CA HIS A 381 -8.95 -2.65 -50.53
C HIS A 381 -9.07 -1.26 -49.90
N ALA A 382 -10.05 -1.12 -49.00
CA ALA A 382 -9.96 -0.12 -47.95
C ALA A 382 -8.66 -0.40 -47.19
N ASP A 383 -7.72 0.54 -47.27
CA ASP A 383 -6.39 0.40 -46.69
C ASP A 383 -6.54 0.38 -45.15
N VAL A 384 -6.42 -0.79 -44.52
CA VAL A 384 -6.59 -0.94 -43.07
C VAL A 384 -5.22 -1.10 -42.43
N ILE A 385 -4.83 -0.11 -41.64
CA ILE A 385 -3.58 -0.16 -40.89
C ILE A 385 -3.77 -1.09 -39.69
N LEU A 386 -2.95 -2.15 -39.65
CA LEU A 386 -2.94 -3.19 -38.63
C LEU A 386 -1.71 -3.03 -37.73
N GLU A 387 -1.90 -2.48 -36.53
CA GLU A 387 -0.85 -2.40 -35.50
C GLU A 387 -1.00 -3.55 -34.50
N THR A 388 0.04 -4.34 -34.27
CA THR A 388 0.07 -5.34 -33.19
C THR A 388 1.11 -4.96 -32.15
N CYS A 389 0.67 -4.76 -30.91
CA CYS A 389 1.54 -4.41 -29.79
C CYS A 389 1.42 -5.45 -28.65
N ARG A 390 2.54 -5.79 -28.01
CA ARG A 390 2.57 -6.63 -26.80
C ARG A 390 2.96 -5.79 -25.60
N MET A 391 2.19 -5.92 -24.52
CA MET A 391 2.34 -5.13 -23.31
C MET A 391 2.25 -6.02 -22.06
N PRO A 392 3.18 -5.86 -21.10
CA PRO A 392 3.08 -6.54 -19.81
C PRO A 392 1.96 -5.91 -18.97
N PHE A 393 1.29 -6.72 -18.15
CA PHE A 393 0.32 -6.22 -17.18
C PHE A 393 0.48 -6.90 -15.82
N LEU A 394 0.13 -6.19 -14.74
CA LEU A 394 0.04 -6.74 -13.37
C LEU A 394 -1.42 -6.97 -12.92
N MET A 395 -2.35 -6.21 -13.51
CA MET A 395 -3.77 -6.23 -13.19
C MET A 395 -4.56 -6.10 -14.48
N LEU A 396 -5.63 -6.89 -14.63
CA LEU A 396 -6.49 -6.86 -15.81
C LEU A 396 -7.78 -6.10 -15.49
N GLY A 397 -8.01 -4.99 -16.18
CA GLY A 397 -9.22 -4.17 -16.04
C GLY A 397 -10.39 -4.79 -16.79
N LEU A 398 -11.42 -5.19 -16.05
CA LEU A 398 -12.66 -5.77 -16.56
C LEU A 398 -13.73 -4.70 -16.66
N ASP A 399 -14.18 -4.40 -17.87
CA ASP A 399 -15.28 -3.47 -18.10
C ASP A 399 -16.61 -4.19 -17.85
N LEU A 400 -17.36 -3.75 -16.83
CA LEU A 400 -18.71 -4.24 -16.60
C LEU A 400 -19.66 -3.63 -17.64
N PRO A 401 -20.64 -4.37 -18.18
CA PRO A 401 -21.65 -3.78 -19.06
C PRO A 401 -22.44 -2.71 -18.30
N PRO A 402 -22.93 -1.67 -19.00
CA PRO A 402 -23.73 -0.62 -18.37
C PRO A 402 -25.00 -1.22 -17.73
N PRO A 403 -25.46 -0.69 -16.58
CA PRO A 403 -26.73 -1.11 -16.02
C PRO A 403 -27.87 -0.86 -17.03
N PRO A 404 -28.90 -1.71 -17.09
CA PRO A 404 -30.04 -1.49 -17.97
C PRO A 404 -30.71 -0.16 -17.61
N LEU A 405 -30.91 0.70 -18.62
CA LEU A 405 -31.48 2.05 -18.45
C LEU A 405 -32.92 2.03 -17.94
N PHE A 406 -33.64 0.94 -18.19
CA PHE A 406 -34.99 0.70 -17.73
C PHE A 406 -34.97 -0.32 -16.60
N LYS A 407 -35.52 0.07 -15.45
CA LYS A 407 -35.82 -0.83 -14.34
C LYS A 407 -37.21 -1.38 -14.57
N ASP A 408 -37.37 -2.68 -14.71
CA ASP A 408 -38.69 -3.28 -14.84
C ASP A 408 -39.53 -2.97 -13.59
N VAL A 409 -40.81 -2.63 -13.81
CA VAL A 409 -41.69 -2.14 -12.73
C VAL A 409 -41.92 -3.21 -11.65
N MET A 410 -41.75 -4.48 -12.02
CA MET A 410 -41.78 -5.64 -11.11
C MET A 410 -40.42 -5.94 -10.43
N GLU A 411 -39.30 -5.43 -10.96
CA GLU A 411 -37.93 -5.79 -10.55
C GLU A 411 -37.17 -4.65 -9.85
N LYS A 412 -37.85 -3.86 -9.00
CA LYS A 412 -37.28 -2.66 -8.36
C LYS A 412 -35.96 -2.85 -7.57
N ASN A 413 -35.57 -4.09 -7.27
CA ASN A 413 -34.37 -4.45 -6.49
C ASN A 413 -33.40 -5.44 -7.18
N ILE A 414 -33.61 -5.84 -8.44
CA ILE A 414 -32.69 -6.80 -9.07
C ILE A 414 -31.40 -6.10 -9.50
N ILE A 415 -30.31 -6.37 -8.77
CA ILE A 415 -28.97 -5.97 -9.17
C ILE A 415 -28.61 -6.83 -10.39
N PRO A 416 -28.28 -6.23 -11.56
CA PRO A 416 -27.97 -7.00 -12.76
C PRO A 416 -26.78 -7.93 -12.51
N GLN A 417 -26.88 -9.17 -12.96
CA GLN A 417 -25.85 -10.20 -12.74
C GLN A 417 -25.26 -10.64 -14.08
N VAL A 418 -23.93 -10.71 -14.16
CA VAL A 418 -23.20 -11.06 -15.38
C VAL A 418 -22.14 -12.10 -15.05
N PRO A 419 -22.20 -13.29 -15.68
CA PRO A 419 -21.16 -14.30 -15.50
C PRO A 419 -19.78 -13.80 -15.90
N LEU A 420 -18.78 -13.98 -15.04
CA LEU A 420 -17.42 -13.46 -15.28
C LEU A 420 -16.84 -13.90 -16.64
N PHE A 421 -17.17 -15.11 -17.11
CA PHE A 421 -16.67 -15.62 -18.39
C PHE A 421 -17.08 -14.75 -19.58
N ASN A 422 -18.25 -14.09 -19.54
CA ASN A 422 -18.69 -13.20 -20.62
C ASN A 422 -17.87 -11.90 -20.67
N ILE A 423 -17.47 -11.37 -19.51
CA ILE A 423 -16.61 -10.19 -19.41
C ILE A 423 -15.17 -10.56 -19.84
N LEU A 424 -14.74 -11.78 -19.51
CA LEU A 424 -13.42 -12.31 -19.82
C LEU A 424 -13.24 -12.67 -21.32
N LYS A 425 -14.31 -12.87 -22.09
CA LYS A 425 -14.24 -12.97 -23.57
C LYS A 425 -13.57 -11.76 -24.23
N LYS A 426 -13.52 -10.59 -23.59
CA LYS A 426 -12.75 -9.45 -24.10
C LYS A 426 -11.30 -9.80 -24.45
N PHE A 427 -10.70 -10.81 -23.81
CA PHE A 427 -9.28 -11.13 -23.95
C PHE A 427 -9.00 -12.49 -24.64
N ASP A 428 -9.97 -13.04 -25.37
CA ASP A 428 -9.80 -14.27 -26.17
C ASP A 428 -9.12 -14.03 -27.54
N GLY A 429 -9.15 -12.79 -28.04
CA GLY A 429 -8.63 -12.39 -29.36
C GLY A 429 -9.66 -12.43 -30.49
N GLU A 430 -10.88 -12.88 -30.20
CA GLU A 430 -12.03 -12.91 -31.11
C GLU A 430 -12.92 -11.68 -30.91
N LEU A 431 -13.17 -11.26 -29.66
CA LEU A 431 -14.05 -10.11 -29.38
C LEU A 431 -13.44 -8.78 -29.87
N VAL A 432 -14.04 -8.21 -30.91
CA VAL A 432 -13.73 -6.85 -31.38
C VAL A 432 -14.39 -5.83 -30.48
N THR A 433 -13.59 -4.89 -29.97
CA THR A 433 -14.07 -3.72 -29.24
C THR A 433 -13.82 -2.45 -30.06
N GLU A 434 -14.84 -1.62 -30.24
CA GLU A 434 -14.70 -0.36 -30.98
C GLU A 434 -14.37 0.79 -30.01
N VAL A 435 -13.22 1.42 -30.21
CA VAL A 435 -12.78 2.58 -29.43
C VAL A 435 -12.97 3.83 -30.29
N VAL A 436 -13.74 4.79 -29.80
CA VAL A 436 -14.21 5.95 -30.59
C VAL A 436 -13.26 7.16 -30.51
N ARG A 437 -12.33 7.20 -29.53
CA ARG A 437 -11.38 8.31 -29.31
C ARG A 437 -9.95 7.78 -29.15
N PRO A 438 -8.92 8.43 -29.73
CA PRO A 438 -8.97 9.67 -30.53
C PRO A 438 -9.43 9.48 -31.99
N ARG A 439 -9.39 8.26 -32.53
CA ARG A 439 -9.99 7.88 -33.82
C ARG A 439 -10.78 6.58 -33.64
N ILE A 440 -11.76 6.32 -34.51
CA ILE A 440 -12.48 5.04 -34.52
C ILE A 440 -11.49 3.93 -34.89
N ALA A 441 -11.16 3.08 -33.92
CA ALA A 441 -10.28 1.94 -34.08
C ALA A 441 -10.93 0.67 -33.53
N ARG A 442 -10.79 -0.44 -34.25
CA ARG A 442 -11.19 -1.76 -33.78
C ARG A 442 -10.02 -2.38 -33.03
N MET A 443 -10.24 -2.75 -31.78
CA MET A 443 -9.22 -3.35 -30.92
C MET A 443 -9.64 -4.77 -30.51
N ARG A 444 -8.73 -5.72 -30.74
CA ARG A 444 -8.82 -7.10 -30.26
C ARG A 444 -7.72 -7.32 -29.22
N TYR A 445 -8.07 -7.90 -28.07
CA TYR A 445 -7.14 -8.17 -26.98
C TYR A 445 -6.97 -9.68 -26.81
N ARG A 446 -5.73 -10.15 -26.61
CA ARG A 446 -5.42 -11.58 -26.40
C ARG A 446 -4.37 -11.76 -25.32
N VAL A 447 -4.66 -12.53 -24.27
CA VAL A 447 -3.65 -12.86 -23.25
C VAL A 447 -2.67 -13.90 -23.81
N THR A 448 -1.43 -13.48 -24.08
CA THR A 448 -0.36 -14.36 -24.56
C THR A 448 0.35 -15.09 -23.43
N ARG A 449 0.44 -14.47 -22.24
CA ARG A 449 1.08 -15.06 -21.05
C ARG A 449 0.23 -14.82 -19.80
N LEU A 450 -0.25 -15.91 -19.19
CA LEU A 450 -0.89 -15.86 -17.88
C LEU A 450 0.15 -15.78 -16.75
N PRO A 451 -0.05 -14.91 -15.74
CA PRO A 451 0.77 -14.91 -14.52
C PRO A 451 0.42 -16.11 -13.60
N GLN A 452 1.24 -16.35 -12.57
CA GLN A 452 0.94 -17.36 -11.56
C GLN A 452 -0.30 -16.98 -10.72
N TYR A 453 -0.42 -15.68 -10.42
CA TYR A 453 -1.57 -15.07 -9.77
C TYR A 453 -2.12 -13.95 -10.64
N LEU A 454 -3.35 -14.09 -11.11
CA LEU A 454 -4.04 -13.10 -11.92
C LEU A 454 -4.87 -12.18 -11.04
N ILE A 455 -4.56 -10.88 -11.08
CA ILE A 455 -5.38 -9.85 -10.41
C ILE A 455 -6.41 -9.33 -11.43
N LEU A 456 -7.69 -9.48 -11.10
CA LEU A 456 -8.80 -8.93 -11.89
C LEU A 456 -9.41 -7.75 -11.12
N HIS A 457 -9.54 -6.62 -11.81
CA HIS A 457 -10.20 -5.41 -11.29
C HIS A 457 -11.50 -5.20 -12.07
N MET A 458 -12.64 -5.29 -11.40
CA MET A 458 -13.92 -4.86 -11.98
C MET A 458 -14.05 -3.34 -11.96
N ARG A 459 -14.05 -2.71 -13.14
CA ARG A 459 -14.21 -1.26 -13.30
C ARG A 459 -15.65 -0.85 -12.96
N ARG A 460 -15.86 -0.60 -11.67
CA ARG A 460 -17.17 -0.24 -11.09
C ARG A 460 -17.43 1.26 -11.05
N PHE A 461 -16.40 2.09 -11.15
CA PHE A 461 -16.53 3.54 -11.03
C PHE A 461 -16.19 4.21 -12.35
N THR A 462 -17.14 4.99 -12.88
CA THR A 462 -16.97 5.76 -14.12
C THR A 462 -17.25 7.23 -13.82
N LYS A 463 -16.26 8.10 -14.04
CA LYS A 463 -16.43 9.54 -13.90
C LYS A 463 -17.14 10.09 -15.14
N ASN A 464 -18.39 10.48 -14.97
CA ASN A 464 -19.12 11.27 -15.96
C ASN A 464 -18.77 12.76 -15.77
N ASN A 465 -19.25 13.64 -16.65
CA ASN A 465 -18.95 15.08 -16.62
C ASN A 465 -19.37 15.78 -15.31
N PHE A 466 -20.28 15.18 -14.54
CA PHE A 466 -20.88 15.79 -13.34
C PHE A 466 -20.56 15.08 -12.02
N PHE A 467 -20.43 13.75 -12.04
CA PHE A 467 -20.19 12.94 -10.83
C PHE A 467 -19.56 11.58 -11.17
N ILE A 468 -19.07 10.88 -10.14
CA ILE A 468 -18.60 9.50 -10.26
C ILE A 468 -19.81 8.58 -10.10
N GLU A 469 -20.14 7.82 -11.14
CA GLU A 469 -21.20 6.83 -11.13
C GLU A 469 -20.65 5.46 -10.77
N LYS A 470 -21.38 4.72 -9.92
CA LYS A 470 -21.04 3.35 -9.51
C LYS A 470 -21.92 2.35 -10.26
N ASN A 471 -21.33 1.53 -11.11
CA ASN A 471 -21.98 0.38 -11.72
C ASN A 471 -22.25 -0.71 -10.67
N PRO A 472 -23.53 -1.03 -10.36
CA PRO A 472 -23.89 -1.98 -9.31
C PRO A 472 -23.74 -3.44 -9.74
N THR A 473 -23.60 -3.73 -11.04
CA THR A 473 -23.64 -5.08 -11.65
C THR A 473 -22.79 -6.10 -10.91
N LEU A 474 -23.38 -7.21 -10.46
CA LEU A 474 -22.65 -8.30 -9.82
C LEU A 474 -21.98 -9.18 -10.88
N GLY A 475 -20.72 -9.51 -10.64
CA GLY A 475 -20.06 -10.60 -11.36
C GLY A 475 -20.42 -11.91 -10.67
N GLU A 476 -21.02 -12.86 -11.37
CA GLU A 476 -21.16 -14.22 -10.82
C GLU A 476 -19.83 -14.97 -10.93
N PHE A 477 -19.41 -15.56 -9.80
CA PHE A 477 -18.14 -16.26 -9.65
C PHE A 477 -18.35 -17.72 -9.26
N TYR A 478 -17.60 -18.61 -9.90
CA TYR A 478 -17.39 -19.98 -9.43
C TYR A 478 -16.01 -20.08 -8.78
N ALA A 479 -15.93 -20.68 -7.59
CA ALA A 479 -14.69 -20.78 -6.80
C ALA A 479 -13.53 -21.48 -7.50
N PHE A 480 -13.82 -22.25 -8.57
CA PHE A 480 -12.83 -22.80 -9.49
C PHE A 480 -13.15 -22.37 -10.92
N LEU A 481 -12.42 -21.38 -11.44
CA LEU A 481 -12.37 -21.09 -12.88
C LEU A 481 -11.46 -22.09 -13.60
N ASN A 482 -11.86 -23.36 -13.59
CA ASN A 482 -11.25 -24.38 -14.43
C ASN A 482 -11.64 -24.12 -15.89
N GLY A 483 -10.66 -23.89 -16.75
CA GLY A 483 -10.83 -24.09 -18.20
C GLY A 483 -11.46 -22.95 -19.00
N ILE A 484 -11.28 -21.68 -18.63
CA ILE A 484 -11.41 -20.62 -19.64
C ILE A 484 -10.26 -20.81 -20.66
N ARG A 485 -10.60 -21.04 -21.93
CA ARG A 485 -9.66 -21.17 -23.05
C ARG A 485 -9.00 -19.82 -23.38
N PHE A 486 -8.16 -19.30 -22.49
CA PHE A 486 -7.28 -18.18 -22.81
C PHE A 486 -6.02 -18.62 -23.57
N LEU A 487 -5.55 -19.84 -23.31
CA LEU A 487 -4.39 -20.44 -23.95
C LEU A 487 -4.66 -21.93 -24.18
N ASN A 488 -4.07 -22.49 -25.25
CA ASN A 488 -4.05 -23.93 -25.54
C ASN A 488 -3.18 -24.75 -24.55
N SER A 489 -3.04 -24.32 -23.30
CA SER A 489 -2.15 -24.93 -22.31
C SER A 489 -2.82 -25.07 -20.94
N SER A 490 -2.77 -26.29 -20.40
CA SER A 490 -3.47 -26.72 -19.19
C SER A 490 -2.78 -26.24 -17.90
N LYS A 491 -2.65 -24.93 -17.71
CA LYS A 491 -2.05 -24.31 -16.52
C LYS A 491 -3.11 -23.66 -15.63
N LYS A 492 -3.12 -24.04 -14.35
CA LYS A 492 -3.94 -23.41 -13.31
C LYS A 492 -3.24 -22.14 -12.81
N ALA A 493 -3.94 -21.01 -12.85
CA ALA A 493 -3.52 -19.78 -12.19
C ALA A 493 -4.35 -19.56 -10.91
N GLY A 494 -3.73 -19.01 -9.86
CA GLY A 494 -4.49 -18.45 -8.74
C GLY A 494 -5.16 -17.14 -9.20
N ILE A 495 -6.38 -16.87 -8.76
CA ILE A 495 -7.08 -15.64 -9.14
C ILE A 495 -7.37 -14.83 -7.88
N LEU A 496 -6.92 -13.57 -7.88
CA LEU A 496 -7.18 -12.60 -6.83
C LEU A 496 -8.24 -11.62 -7.37
N LEU A 497 -9.47 -11.75 -6.88
CA LEU A 497 -10.64 -10.99 -7.33
C LEU A 497 -10.93 -9.79 -6.42
N ARG A 498 -11.14 -8.60 -7.00
CA ARG A 498 -11.82 -7.45 -6.36
C ARG A 498 -12.69 -6.66 -7.34
#